data_AF-A0A9D7Y2X3-F1
#
_entry.id   AF-A0A9D7Y2X3-F1
#
_cell.length_a   1.000
_cell.length_b   1.000
_cell.length_c   1.000
_cell.angle_alpha   90.00
_cell.angle_beta   90.00
_cell.angle_gamma   90.00
#
_symmetry.space_group_name_H-M   'P 1'
#
loop_
_entity.id
_entity.type
_entity.pdbx_description
1 polymer ?
#
loop_
_entity_poly.entity_id
_entity_poly.type
_entity_poly.pdbx_seq_one_letter_code
_entity_poly.pdbx_strand_id
1 'polypeptide(L)'
;MEDSNGKKYFNFPIVLLEGFLIDDKKCLNDIFDYAIYAYCQKYETDDVKRAGRFFGVTIGNANGTYENGNELFDSLPEGLPKVGINIDIFFDYYKNEKTEFQKVTLLAFLAIKSILQNKAYCKVTNNYLCARMDGKSHAVKNITDLSPELSKYNNEYQMKKIKNELILDWNLLLYILYTWVLCFIQNAVGRFNFSD
;
A
#
# COMPACT_ATOMS: atom_id res chain seq x y z
N MET A 1 8.79 -8.08 6.01
CA MET A 1 9.90 -8.01 5.03
C MET A 1 10.10 -9.31 4.26
N GLU A 2 9.70 -10.47 4.80
CA GLU A 2 9.61 -11.74 4.06
C GLU A 2 8.40 -12.55 4.59
N ASP A 3 7.67 -13.27 3.73
CA ASP A 3 6.60 -14.19 4.13
C ASP A 3 7.11 -15.64 4.28
N SER A 4 6.25 -16.56 4.75
CA SER A 4 6.60 -17.97 4.93
C SER A 4 7.00 -18.70 3.65
N ASN A 5 6.77 -18.10 2.48
CA ASN A 5 7.09 -18.63 1.16
C ASN A 5 8.33 -17.96 0.55
N GLY A 6 9.08 -17.16 1.34
CA GLY A 6 10.27 -16.45 0.89
C GLY A 6 10.00 -15.20 0.05
N LYS A 7 8.73 -14.76 -0.06
CA LYS A 7 8.39 -13.56 -0.82
C LYS A 7 8.70 -12.34 0.00
N LYS A 8 9.35 -11.36 -0.63
CA LYS A 8 9.74 -10.11 0.01
C LYS A 8 8.74 -9.00 -0.28
N TYR A 9 8.66 -8.06 0.65
CA TYR A 9 7.70 -6.97 0.63
C TYR A 9 8.39 -5.66 1.00
N PHE A 10 8.09 -4.60 0.25
CA PHE A 10 8.36 -3.23 0.68
C PHE A 10 7.27 -2.80 1.63
N ASN A 11 7.65 -2.54 2.88
CA ASN A 11 6.75 -2.09 3.93
C ASN A 11 6.87 -0.57 4.08
N PHE A 12 5.73 0.13 4.07
CA PHE A 12 5.69 1.58 4.10
C PHE A 12 4.38 2.12 4.71
N PRO A 13 4.37 3.35 5.25
CA PRO A 13 3.16 4.04 5.69
C PRO A 13 2.19 4.30 4.53
N ILE A 14 0.89 4.07 4.74
CA ILE A 14 -0.13 4.23 3.69
C ILE A 14 -0.16 5.64 3.07
N VAL A 15 0.32 6.65 3.81
CA VAL A 15 0.39 8.05 3.38
C VAL A 15 1.30 8.28 2.16
N LEU A 16 2.26 7.39 1.89
CA LEU A 16 3.07 7.50 0.67
C LEU A 16 2.30 7.20 -0.62
N LEU A 17 1.02 6.78 -0.53
CA LEU A 17 0.13 6.64 -1.69
C LEU A 17 -0.58 7.95 -2.07
N GLU A 18 -0.41 9.02 -1.28
CA GLU A 18 -1.00 10.32 -1.62
C GLU A 18 -0.50 10.81 -2.98
N GLY A 19 -1.43 11.12 -3.89
CA GLY A 19 -1.09 11.55 -5.26
C GLY A 19 -0.76 10.42 -6.24
N PHE A 20 -0.93 9.15 -5.89
CA PHE A 20 -0.58 8.01 -6.77
C PHE A 20 -1.28 8.01 -8.13
N LEU A 21 -2.51 8.53 -8.22
CA LEU A 21 -3.24 8.63 -9.49
C LEU A 21 -2.73 9.77 -10.40
N ILE A 22 -1.96 10.71 -9.83
CA ILE A 22 -1.37 11.85 -10.54
C ILE A 22 0.05 11.50 -11.00
N ASP A 23 0.88 10.99 -10.08
CA ASP A 23 2.27 10.59 -10.36
C ASP A 23 2.62 9.30 -9.61
N ASP A 24 2.27 8.16 -10.23
CA ASP A 24 2.57 6.84 -9.67
C ASP A 24 4.06 6.57 -9.57
N LYS A 25 4.89 7.15 -10.45
CA LYS A 25 6.35 6.91 -10.44
C LYS A 25 6.99 7.56 -9.24
N LYS A 26 6.61 8.80 -8.93
CA LYS A 26 7.07 9.46 -7.71
C LYS A 26 6.70 8.67 -6.46
N CYS A 27 5.42 8.31 -6.30
CA CYS A 27 4.99 7.53 -5.14
C CYS A 27 5.73 6.18 -5.03
N LEU A 28 5.95 5.47 -6.15
CA LEU A 28 6.69 4.21 -6.13
C LEU A 28 8.17 4.42 -5.77
N ASN A 29 8.83 5.49 -6.25
CA ASN A 29 10.19 5.82 -5.84
C ASN A 29 10.26 6.12 -4.34
N ASP A 30 9.33 6.93 -3.82
CA ASP A 30 9.27 7.27 -2.39
C ASP A 30 9.05 6.03 -1.52
N ILE A 31 8.18 5.11 -1.95
CA ILE A 31 7.97 3.81 -1.30
C ILE A 31 9.25 2.97 -1.29
N PHE A 32 9.97 2.94 -2.41
CA PHE A 32 11.22 2.19 -2.52
C PHE A 32 12.28 2.76 -1.58
N ASP A 33 12.52 4.08 -1.65
CA ASP A 33 13.54 4.75 -0.85
C ASP A 33 13.23 4.63 0.65
N TYR A 34 11.97 4.84 1.04
CA TYR A 34 11.52 4.61 2.42
C TYR A 34 11.78 3.17 2.87
N ALA A 35 11.45 2.17 2.04
CA ALA A 35 11.59 0.77 2.44
C ALA A 35 13.07 0.34 2.56
N ILE A 36 13.94 0.87 1.70
CA ILE A 36 15.39 0.70 1.81
C ILE A 36 15.92 1.34 3.10
N TYR A 37 15.53 2.60 3.36
CA TYR A 37 15.97 3.32 4.55
C TYR A 37 15.45 2.69 5.85
N ALA A 38 14.18 2.28 5.88
CA ALA A 38 13.61 1.59 7.04
C ALA A 38 14.31 0.26 7.34
N TYR A 39 14.82 -0.44 6.31
CA TYR A 39 15.70 -1.59 6.51
C TYR A 39 17.03 -1.17 7.14
N CYS A 40 17.67 -0.14 6.60
CA CYS A 40 18.91 0.43 7.14
C CYS A 40 18.78 0.78 8.63
N GLN A 41 17.70 1.49 8.99
CA GLN A 41 17.38 1.84 10.37
C GLN A 41 17.18 0.62 11.26
N LYS A 42 16.42 -0.38 10.80
CA LYS A 42 16.16 -1.61 11.57
C LYS A 42 17.43 -2.40 11.90
N TYR A 43 18.43 -2.36 11.02
CA TYR A 43 19.69 -3.09 11.19
C TYR A 43 20.86 -2.18 11.56
N GLU A 44 20.59 -0.93 11.95
CA GLU A 44 21.58 0.08 12.35
C GLU A 44 22.76 0.16 11.37
N THR A 45 22.45 0.30 10.07
CA THR A 45 23.45 0.28 9.01
C THR A 45 23.14 1.30 7.92
N ASP A 46 24.17 2.01 7.46
CA ASP A 46 24.05 2.94 6.33
C ASP A 46 24.32 2.25 4.96
N ASP A 47 24.59 0.93 4.96
CA ASP A 47 24.85 0.17 3.73
C ASP A 47 23.55 -0.13 2.98
N VAL A 48 23.10 0.84 2.19
CA VAL A 48 21.94 0.66 1.28
C VAL A 48 22.14 -0.49 0.30
N LYS A 49 23.38 -0.82 -0.10
CA LYS A 49 23.62 -1.96 -1.00
C LYS A 49 23.32 -3.28 -0.29
N ARG A 50 23.50 -3.36 1.03
CA ARG A 50 23.06 -4.51 1.84
C ARG A 50 21.54 -4.64 1.83
N ALA A 51 20.81 -3.53 2.00
CA ALA A 51 19.36 -3.51 1.85
C ALA A 51 18.95 -3.95 0.43
N GLY A 52 19.62 -3.44 -0.61
CA GLY A 52 19.40 -3.85 -2.00
C GLY A 52 19.58 -5.37 -2.21
N ARG A 53 20.68 -5.94 -1.69
CA ARG A 53 20.92 -7.41 -1.70
C ARG A 53 19.82 -8.17 -0.97
N PHE A 54 19.36 -7.66 0.19
CA PHE A 54 18.27 -8.26 0.93
C PHE A 54 16.99 -8.28 0.09
N PHE A 55 16.59 -7.17 -0.53
CA PHE A 55 15.38 -7.12 -1.35
C PHE A 55 15.54 -7.74 -2.76
N GLY A 56 16.76 -8.08 -3.17
CA GLY A 56 17.06 -8.60 -4.51
C GLY A 56 17.00 -7.53 -5.61
N VAL A 57 17.33 -6.29 -5.26
CA VAL A 57 17.23 -5.11 -6.14
C VAL A 57 18.58 -4.43 -6.32
N THR A 58 18.77 -3.81 -7.48
CA THR A 58 19.95 -2.98 -7.75
C THR A 58 19.61 -1.52 -7.50
N ILE A 59 20.40 -0.85 -6.66
CA ILE A 59 20.23 0.57 -6.34
C ILE A 59 21.16 1.38 -7.25
N GLY A 60 20.59 2.19 -8.13
CA GLY A 60 21.35 3.02 -9.07
C GLY A 60 22.02 4.23 -8.40
N ASN A 61 21.28 4.92 -7.52
CA ASN A 61 21.76 6.08 -6.77
C ASN A 61 21.66 5.83 -5.26
N ALA A 62 22.72 5.26 -4.70
CA ALA A 62 22.78 4.90 -3.28
C ALA A 62 22.55 6.09 -2.34
N ASN A 63 23.20 7.23 -2.61
CA ASN A 63 23.10 8.42 -1.77
C ASN A 63 21.69 9.02 -1.86
N GLY A 64 21.16 9.21 -3.08
CA GLY A 64 19.82 9.76 -3.26
C GLY A 64 18.73 8.91 -2.61
N THR A 65 18.84 7.58 -2.72
CA THR A 65 17.90 6.66 -2.04
C THR A 65 17.98 6.78 -0.51
N TYR A 66 19.19 6.92 0.04
CA TYR A 66 19.35 7.08 1.49
C TYR A 66 18.81 8.43 1.97
N GLU A 67 19.16 9.52 1.27
CA GLU A 67 18.76 10.89 1.62
C GLU A 67 17.24 11.06 1.55
N ASN A 68 16.61 10.69 0.43
CA ASN A 68 15.15 10.77 0.28
C ASN A 68 14.44 9.86 1.30
N GLY A 69 14.95 8.63 1.48
CA GLY A 69 14.39 7.70 2.46
C GLY A 69 14.47 8.22 3.90
N ASN A 70 15.56 8.91 4.26
CA ASN A 70 15.71 9.56 5.56
C ASN A 70 14.70 10.71 5.72
N GLU A 71 14.60 11.60 4.73
CA GLU A 71 13.66 12.72 4.77
C GLU A 71 12.21 12.24 4.92
N LEU A 72 11.83 11.17 4.21
CA LEU A 72 10.51 10.55 4.34
C LEU A 72 10.32 9.88 5.70
N PHE A 73 11.35 9.27 6.27
CA PHE A 73 11.25 8.63 7.58
C PHE A 73 11.08 9.64 8.71
N ASP A 74 11.85 10.73 8.68
CA ASP A 74 11.84 11.79 9.70
C ASP A 74 10.59 12.69 9.62
N SER A 75 10.06 12.91 8.41
CA SER A 75 8.90 13.79 8.21
C SER A 75 7.57 13.15 8.61
N LEU A 76 7.51 11.82 8.71
CA LEU A 76 6.28 11.09 8.98
C LEU A 76 6.10 10.80 10.48
N PRO A 77 4.92 11.09 11.06
CA PRO A 77 4.65 10.79 12.46
C PRO A 77 4.64 9.27 12.72
N GLU A 78 4.98 8.89 13.95
CA GLU A 78 4.87 7.51 14.40
C GLU A 78 3.40 7.03 14.46
N GLY A 79 3.21 5.71 14.44
CA GLY A 79 1.89 5.09 14.58
C GLY A 79 1.01 5.14 13.33
N LEU A 80 1.53 5.60 12.19
CA LEU A 80 0.81 5.55 10.92
C LEU A 80 0.54 4.10 10.48
N PRO A 81 -0.64 3.81 9.92
CA PRO A 81 -0.93 2.49 9.37
C PRO A 81 0.04 2.13 8.25
N LYS A 82 0.80 1.06 8.45
CA LYS A 82 1.74 0.51 7.47
C LYS A 82 1.06 -0.53 6.57
N VAL A 83 1.54 -0.64 5.34
CA VAL A 83 1.17 -1.67 4.36
C VAL A 83 2.41 -2.24 3.71
N GLY A 84 2.30 -3.46 3.17
CA GLY A 84 3.37 -4.13 2.44
C GLY A 84 2.94 -4.44 1.01
N ILE A 85 3.72 -4.00 0.02
CA ILE A 85 3.56 -4.39 -1.39
C ILE A 85 4.59 -5.46 -1.75
N ASN A 86 4.16 -6.50 -2.48
CA ASN A 86 5.07 -7.53 -2.96
C ASN A 86 6.02 -6.94 -4.01
N ILE A 87 7.29 -7.35 -3.98
CA ILE A 87 8.33 -6.80 -4.87
C ILE A 87 8.01 -7.03 -6.36
N ASP A 88 7.49 -8.20 -6.73
CA ASP A 88 7.18 -8.51 -8.13
C ASP A 88 6.04 -7.60 -8.63
N ILE A 89 4.99 -7.44 -7.81
CA ILE A 89 3.87 -6.53 -8.09
C ILE A 89 4.37 -5.08 -8.16
N PHE A 90 5.24 -4.66 -7.24
CA PHE A 90 5.82 -3.33 -7.24
C PHE A 90 6.54 -3.05 -8.57
N PHE A 91 7.42 -3.95 -9.02
CA PHE A 91 8.16 -3.74 -10.26
C PHE A 91 7.30 -3.89 -11.52
N ASP A 92 6.23 -4.67 -11.48
CA ASP A 92 5.25 -4.72 -12.56
C ASP A 92 4.58 -3.35 -12.77
N TYR A 93 4.15 -2.68 -11.69
CA TYR A 93 3.62 -1.31 -11.76
C TYR A 93 4.70 -0.26 -12.04
N TYR A 94 5.94 -0.51 -11.63
CA TYR A 94 7.05 0.39 -11.89
C TYR A 94 7.50 0.38 -13.36
N LYS A 95 7.56 -0.79 -14.00
CA LYS A 95 8.12 -0.94 -15.36
C LYS A 95 7.06 -0.86 -16.45
N ASN A 96 5.87 -1.38 -16.19
CA ASN A 96 4.81 -1.46 -17.20
C ASN A 96 3.84 -0.29 -17.06
N GLU A 97 3.27 0.15 -18.18
CA GLU A 97 2.16 1.09 -18.15
C GLU A 97 0.90 0.39 -17.63
N LYS A 98 0.22 1.02 -16.68
CA LYS A 98 -1.00 0.50 -16.06
C LYS A 98 -2.14 1.45 -16.30
N THR A 99 -3.30 0.88 -16.61
CA THR A 99 -4.54 1.65 -16.72
C THR A 99 -4.89 2.26 -15.37
N GLU A 100 -5.61 3.39 -15.39
CA GLU A 100 -6.09 4.03 -14.17
C GLU A 100 -6.88 3.06 -13.29
N PHE A 101 -7.71 2.19 -13.88
CA PHE A 101 -8.47 1.19 -13.13
C PHE A 101 -7.56 0.17 -12.42
N GLN A 102 -6.48 -0.30 -13.07
CA GLN A 102 -5.50 -1.18 -12.41
C GLN A 102 -4.81 -0.47 -11.24
N LYS A 103 -4.42 0.80 -11.41
CA LYS A 103 -3.86 1.64 -10.33
C LYS A 103 -4.82 1.74 -9.15
N VAL A 104 -6.10 2.01 -9.41
CA VAL A 104 -7.15 2.09 -8.37
C VAL A 104 -7.36 0.75 -7.67
N THR A 105 -7.37 -0.36 -8.41
CA THR A 105 -7.47 -1.70 -7.82
C THR A 105 -6.28 -2.01 -6.89
N LEU A 106 -5.06 -1.64 -7.29
CA LEU A 106 -3.89 -1.75 -6.42
C LEU A 106 -4.04 -0.92 -5.15
N LEU A 107 -4.46 0.35 -5.27
CA LEU A 107 -4.72 1.21 -4.11
C LEU A 107 -5.75 0.60 -3.18
N ALA A 108 -6.83 0.02 -3.72
CA ALA A 108 -7.86 -0.65 -2.93
C ALA A 108 -7.31 -1.87 -2.18
N PHE A 109 -6.49 -2.69 -2.86
CA PHE A 109 -5.84 -3.85 -2.25
C PHE A 109 -4.93 -3.43 -1.07
N LEU A 110 -4.08 -2.42 -1.29
CA LEU A 110 -3.18 -1.90 -0.26
C LEU A 110 -3.94 -1.26 0.90
N ALA A 111 -4.99 -0.49 0.60
CA ALA A 111 -5.87 0.11 1.60
C ALA A 111 -6.51 -0.95 2.49
N ILE A 112 -7.06 -2.03 1.90
CA ILE A 112 -7.65 -3.15 2.68
C ILE A 112 -6.60 -3.78 3.58
N LYS A 113 -5.39 -4.05 3.07
CA LYS A 113 -4.28 -4.58 3.88
C LYS A 113 -3.93 -3.66 5.05
N SER A 114 -3.88 -2.35 4.84
CA SER A 114 -3.61 -1.38 5.91
C SER A 114 -4.72 -1.30 6.97
N ILE A 115 -5.97 -1.60 6.60
CA ILE A 115 -7.11 -1.59 7.53
C ILE A 115 -7.14 -2.89 8.35
N LEU A 116 -6.91 -4.03 7.68
CA LEU A 116 -6.91 -5.34 8.32
C LEU A 116 -5.72 -5.48 9.28
N GLN A 117 -4.50 -5.12 8.84
CA GLN A 117 -3.26 -5.37 9.59
C GLN A 117 -3.23 -6.81 10.13
N ASN A 118 -3.27 -6.98 11.46
CA ASN A 118 -3.23 -8.27 12.15
C ASN A 118 -4.63 -8.82 12.49
N LYS A 119 -5.71 -8.16 12.05
CA LYS A 119 -7.10 -8.57 12.33
C LYS A 119 -7.54 -9.64 11.33
N ALA A 120 -8.15 -10.72 11.83
CA ALA A 120 -8.72 -11.76 11.00
C ALA A 120 -9.82 -11.24 10.07
N TYR A 121 -10.64 -10.30 10.56
CA TYR A 121 -11.63 -9.61 9.77
C TYR A 121 -11.89 -8.19 10.29
N CYS A 122 -12.41 -7.32 9.42
CA CYS A 122 -12.81 -5.97 9.83
C CYS A 122 -14.02 -5.49 9.03
N LYS A 123 -14.96 -4.86 9.75
CA LYS A 123 -16.14 -4.20 9.18
C LYS A 123 -15.80 -2.75 8.81
N VAL A 124 -16.01 -2.35 7.56
CA VAL A 124 -15.52 -1.09 6.98
C VAL A 124 -16.57 -0.46 6.05
N THR A 125 -16.61 0.87 6.04
CA THR A 125 -17.44 1.67 5.13
C THR A 125 -16.67 2.05 3.86
N ASN A 126 -17.37 2.30 2.75
CA ASN A 126 -16.74 2.73 1.50
C ASN A 126 -15.91 4.02 1.68
N ASN A 127 -16.42 5.00 2.45
CA ASN A 127 -15.68 6.24 2.72
C ASN A 127 -14.35 5.99 3.43
N TYR A 128 -14.30 5.05 4.38
CA TYR A 128 -13.05 4.72 5.07
C TYR A 128 -12.07 3.99 4.16
N LEU A 129 -12.57 3.10 3.29
CA LEU A 129 -11.75 2.47 2.26
C LEU A 129 -11.17 3.50 1.28
N CYS A 130 -12.01 4.39 0.73
CA CYS A 130 -11.57 5.46 -0.16
C CYS A 130 -10.55 6.39 0.50
N ALA A 131 -10.75 6.76 1.77
CA ALA A 131 -9.76 7.55 2.50
C ALA A 131 -8.38 6.88 2.54
N ARG A 132 -8.33 5.56 2.73
CA ARG A 132 -7.09 4.78 2.75
C ARG A 132 -6.46 4.64 1.36
N MET A 133 -7.29 4.49 0.33
CA MET A 133 -6.83 4.50 -1.06
C MET A 133 -6.18 5.84 -1.45
N ASP A 134 -6.67 6.94 -0.86
CA ASP A 134 -6.15 8.30 -1.04
C ASP A 134 -4.90 8.59 -0.20
N GLY A 135 -4.37 7.60 0.51
CA GLY A 135 -3.22 7.76 1.41
C GLY A 135 -3.56 8.36 2.78
N LYS A 136 -4.82 8.61 3.12
CA LYS A 136 -5.12 9.27 4.40
C LYS A 136 -4.96 8.34 5.59
N SER A 137 -4.42 8.90 6.68
CA SER A 137 -4.19 8.20 7.96
C SER A 137 -5.48 7.99 8.79
N HIS A 138 -6.54 8.75 8.51
CA HIS A 138 -7.81 8.71 9.24
C HIS A 138 -9.02 8.62 8.31
N ALA A 139 -10.17 8.26 8.89
CA ALA A 139 -11.43 8.26 8.16
C ALA A 139 -11.82 9.69 7.77
N VAL A 140 -12.19 9.83 6.50
CA VAL A 140 -12.75 11.07 5.97
C VAL A 140 -14.24 11.12 6.29
N LYS A 141 -14.71 12.27 6.80
CA LYS A 141 -16.13 12.50 7.08
C LYS A 141 -16.91 12.87 5.81
N ASN A 142 -16.32 13.72 4.95
CA ASN A 142 -16.98 14.23 3.74
C ASN A 142 -16.23 13.83 2.48
N ILE A 143 -16.96 13.40 1.45
CA ILE A 143 -16.38 12.98 0.17
C ILE A 143 -15.56 14.10 -0.49
N THR A 144 -15.91 15.36 -0.23
CA THR A 144 -15.17 16.55 -0.69
C THR A 144 -13.73 16.61 -0.22
N ASP A 145 -13.40 15.90 0.85
CA ASP A 145 -12.03 15.92 1.36
C ASP A 145 -11.15 14.98 0.52
N LEU A 146 -11.70 14.05 -0.26
CA LEU A 146 -10.92 13.15 -1.12
C LEU A 146 -10.35 13.89 -2.34
N SER A 147 -9.23 13.39 -2.85
CA SER A 147 -8.69 13.85 -4.13
C SER A 147 -9.72 13.73 -5.26
N PRO A 148 -9.82 14.70 -6.18
CA PRO A 148 -10.76 14.65 -7.30
C PRO A 148 -10.62 13.39 -8.14
N GLU A 149 -9.39 12.91 -8.33
CA GLU A 149 -9.02 11.72 -9.11
C GLU A 149 -9.66 10.46 -8.53
N LEU A 150 -9.74 10.37 -7.20
CA LEU A 150 -10.33 9.23 -6.50
C LEU A 150 -11.82 9.40 -6.24
N SER A 151 -12.30 10.64 -6.09
CA SER A 151 -13.70 10.94 -5.75
C SER A 151 -14.72 10.27 -6.69
N LYS A 152 -14.38 10.15 -7.98
CA LYS A 152 -15.19 9.49 -9.01
C LYS A 152 -15.42 8.00 -8.78
N TYR A 153 -14.58 7.34 -7.98
CA TYR A 153 -14.67 5.92 -7.63
C TYR A 153 -15.50 5.65 -6.37
N ASN A 154 -15.91 6.68 -5.63
CA ASN A 154 -16.69 6.50 -4.39
C ASN A 154 -18.18 6.23 -4.60
N ASN A 155 -18.66 6.08 -5.85
CA ASN A 155 -20.03 5.66 -6.10
C ASN A 155 -20.18 4.13 -6.01
N GLU A 156 -21.40 3.67 -5.74
CA GLU A 156 -21.69 2.25 -5.50
C GLU A 156 -21.29 1.35 -6.68
N TYR A 157 -21.52 1.80 -7.92
CA TYR A 157 -21.20 1.03 -9.12
C TYR A 157 -19.68 0.81 -9.27
N GLN A 158 -18.89 1.88 -9.19
CA GLN A 158 -17.44 1.80 -9.30
C GLN A 158 -16.84 0.98 -8.15
N MET A 159 -17.33 1.20 -6.94
CA MET A 159 -16.88 0.47 -5.77
C MET A 159 -17.22 -1.02 -5.86
N LYS A 160 -18.39 -1.38 -6.40
CA LYS A 160 -18.74 -2.78 -6.70
C LYS A 160 -17.81 -3.37 -7.75
N LYS A 161 -17.47 -2.61 -8.79
CA LYS A 161 -16.53 -3.04 -9.85
C LYS A 161 -15.14 -3.33 -9.27
N ILE A 162 -14.59 -2.42 -8.46
CA ILE A 162 -13.30 -2.60 -7.78
C ILE A 162 -13.33 -3.84 -6.88
N LYS A 163 -14.39 -4.03 -6.08
CA LYS A 163 -14.54 -5.21 -5.21
C LYS A 163 -14.56 -6.52 -6.00
N ASN A 164 -15.27 -6.55 -7.12
CA ASN A 164 -15.32 -7.73 -7.98
C ASN A 164 -13.94 -8.08 -8.52
N GLU A 165 -13.17 -7.08 -8.97
CA GLU A 165 -11.78 -7.27 -9.43
C GLU A 165 -10.91 -7.86 -8.30
N LEU A 166 -11.03 -7.33 -7.08
CA LEU A 166 -10.28 -7.82 -5.92
C LEU A 166 -10.61 -9.27 -5.55
N ILE A 167 -11.86 -9.70 -5.75
CA ILE A 167 -12.26 -11.10 -5.52
C ILE A 167 -11.66 -12.00 -6.60
N LEU A 168 -11.77 -11.60 -7.87
CA LEU A 168 -11.40 -12.42 -9.01
C LEU A 168 -9.88 -12.54 -9.17
N ASP A 169 -9.17 -11.41 -9.12
CA ASP A 169 -7.75 -11.35 -9.52
C ASP A 169 -6.80 -11.38 -8.33
N TRP A 170 -7.23 -10.86 -7.18
CA TRP A 170 -6.41 -10.77 -5.96
C TRP A 170 -6.76 -11.85 -4.93
N ASN A 171 -7.72 -12.72 -5.25
CA ASN A 171 -8.21 -13.81 -4.42
C ASN A 171 -8.55 -13.35 -2.98
N LEU A 172 -9.18 -12.18 -2.85
CA LEU A 172 -9.53 -11.58 -1.57
C LEU A 172 -10.97 -11.94 -1.19
N LEU A 173 -11.16 -12.53 -0.01
CA LEU A 173 -12.49 -12.91 0.48
C LEU A 173 -13.22 -11.69 1.06
N LEU A 174 -14.25 -11.25 0.32
CA LEU A 174 -15.12 -10.13 0.67
C LEU A 174 -16.52 -10.64 1.03
N TYR A 175 -16.98 -10.31 2.24
CA TYR A 175 -18.37 -10.53 2.63
C TYR A 175 -19.12 -9.19 2.65
N ILE A 176 -20.11 -9.04 1.78
CA ILE A 176 -20.96 -7.84 1.71
C ILE A 176 -22.20 -8.10 2.58
N LEU A 177 -22.31 -7.43 3.73
CA LEU A 177 -23.45 -7.56 4.65
C LEU A 177 -24.30 -6.29 4.58
N TYR A 178 -25.38 -6.33 3.79
CA TYR A 178 -26.19 -5.17 3.39
C TYR A 178 -25.40 -4.07 2.66
N THR A 179 -26.09 -3.24 1.87
CA THR A 179 -25.55 -2.36 0.81
C THR A 179 -24.43 -1.38 1.21
N TRP A 180 -24.18 -1.17 2.51
CA TRP A 180 -23.30 -0.10 3.00
C TRP A 180 -22.12 -0.56 3.86
N VAL A 181 -22.03 -1.84 4.21
CA VAL A 181 -20.93 -2.30 5.06
C VAL A 181 -20.30 -3.60 4.62
N LEU A 182 -18.97 -3.57 4.54
CA LEU A 182 -18.14 -4.68 4.09
C LEU A 182 -17.45 -5.32 5.26
N CYS A 183 -17.38 -6.64 5.26
CA CYS A 183 -16.47 -7.39 6.10
C CYS A 183 -15.34 -7.93 5.21
N PHE A 184 -14.13 -7.46 5.46
CA PHE A 184 -12.92 -7.98 4.83
C PHE A 184 -12.39 -9.15 5.65
N ILE A 185 -12.01 -10.26 5.02
CA ILE A 185 -11.39 -11.40 5.71
C ILE A 185 -10.01 -11.68 5.10
N GLN A 186 -9.02 -11.89 5.97
CA GLN A 186 -7.69 -12.31 5.53
C GLN A 186 -7.71 -13.78 5.11
N ASN A 187 -7.33 -14.06 3.85
CA ASN A 187 -7.22 -15.42 3.35
C ASN A 187 -6.07 -16.16 4.05
N ALA A 188 -6.27 -17.45 4.40
CA ALA A 188 -5.36 -18.23 5.25
C ALA A 188 -3.97 -18.57 4.63
N VAL A 189 -3.64 -18.01 3.46
CA VAL A 189 -2.43 -18.38 2.69
C VAL A 189 -1.22 -17.49 2.98
N GLY A 190 -1.32 -16.55 3.92
CA GLY A 190 -0.15 -15.80 4.36
C GLY A 190 -0.45 -14.90 5.55
N ARG A 191 -0.01 -15.31 6.74
CA ARG A 191 0.16 -14.37 7.86
C ARG A 191 1.23 -13.36 7.44
N PHE A 192 0.81 -12.16 7.07
CA PHE A 192 1.72 -11.06 6.79
C PHE A 192 2.23 -10.52 8.11
N ASN A 193 3.45 -10.92 8.49
CA ASN A 193 4.15 -10.35 9.63
C ASN A 193 4.58 -8.92 9.26
N PHE A 194 3.78 -7.94 9.67
CA PHE A 194 4.25 -6.58 9.85
C PHE A 194 5.13 -6.60 11.09
N SER A 195 6.45 -6.70 10.90
CA SER A 195 7.38 -6.43 11.98
C SER A 195 7.33 -4.94 12.27
N ASP A 196 6.96 -4.61 13.50
CA ASP A 196 6.85 -3.25 14.05
C ASP A 196 8.05 -2.37 13.70
#